data_AF-A0A7C2UAC2-F1
#
_entry.id   AF-A0A7C2UAC2-F1
#
_cell.length_a   1.000
_cell.length_b   1.000
_cell.length_c   1.000
_cell.angle_alpha   90.00
_cell.angle_beta   90.00
_cell.angle_gamma   90.00
#
_symmetry.space_group_name_H-M   'P 1'
#
loop_
_entity.id
_entity.type
_entity.pdbx_description
1 polymer ?
#
loop_
_entity_poly.entity_id
_entity_poly.type
_entity_poly.pdbx_seq_one_letter_code
_entity_poly.pdbx_strand_id
1 'polypeptide(L)'
;RELKRFLYDKLYNSPSLIPVRDEAQRVVAGLAAAYRNDPSLLPSGWVRDDSDIGRLRGIADYIAGMTDPFAIARHEELVGPVHLPDRF
;
A
#
# COMPACT_ATOMS: atom_id res chain seq x y z
N ARG A 1 -23.43 -3.27 10.82
CA ARG A 1 -22.08 -3.76 11.24
C ARG A 1 -21.90 -5.26 11.04
N GLU A 2 -22.96 -6.07 11.01
CA GLU A 2 -22.86 -7.52 10.77
C GLU A 2 -22.47 -7.89 9.33
N LEU A 3 -22.94 -7.16 8.32
CA LEU A 3 -22.56 -7.42 6.93
C LEU A 3 -21.05 -7.27 6.66
N LYS A 4 -20.39 -6.28 7.28
CA LYS A 4 -18.94 -6.06 7.17
C LYS A 4 -18.14 -7.20 7.81
N ARG A 5 -18.64 -7.75 8.93
CA ARG A 5 -18.02 -8.86 9.67
C ARG A 5 -18.27 -10.21 8.97
N PHE A 6 -19.46 -10.40 8.41
CA PHE A 6 -19.82 -11.55 7.57
C PHE A 6 -19.01 -11.59 6.26
N LEU A 7 -18.82 -10.44 5.60
CA LEU A 7 -17.92 -10.31 4.45
C LEU A 7 -16.46 -10.54 4.86
N TYR A 8 -16.01 -10.06 6.03
CA TYR A 8 -14.66 -10.33 6.53
C TYR A 8 -14.42 -11.83 6.77
N ASP A 9 -15.30 -12.50 7.51
CA ASP A 9 -15.12 -13.92 7.87
C ASP A 9 -15.22 -14.87 6.67
N LYS A 10 -16.06 -14.55 5.67
CA LYS A 10 -16.24 -15.41 4.49
C LYS A 10 -15.31 -15.07 3.32
N LEU A 11 -14.82 -13.83 3.23
CA LEU A 11 -13.96 -13.40 2.14
C LEU A 11 -12.48 -13.52 2.52
N TYR A 12 -12.04 -12.97 3.67
CA TYR A 12 -10.61 -12.79 3.99
C TYR A 12 -9.86 -14.03 4.50
N ASN A 13 -10.55 -15.06 5.00
CA ASN A 13 -9.93 -16.30 5.49
C ASN A 13 -9.98 -17.46 4.47
N SER A 14 -10.36 -17.19 3.22
CA SER A 14 -10.25 -18.20 2.18
C SER A 14 -8.78 -18.38 1.77
N PRO A 15 -8.25 -19.62 1.69
CA PRO A 15 -6.88 -19.90 1.24
C PRO A 15 -6.51 -19.24 -0.09
N SER A 16 -7.50 -18.97 -0.94
CA SER A 16 -7.34 -18.30 -2.24
C SER A 16 -6.95 -16.82 -2.15
N LEU A 17 -7.14 -16.15 -1.01
CA LEU A 17 -6.78 -14.73 -0.84
C LEU A 17 -5.43 -14.51 -0.16
N ILE A 18 -4.77 -15.57 0.30
CA ILE A 18 -3.44 -15.48 0.89
C ILE A 18 -2.44 -14.86 -0.11
N PRO A 19 -2.35 -15.32 -1.38
CA PRO A 19 -1.39 -14.74 -2.33
C PRO A 19 -1.65 -13.25 -2.60
N VAL A 20 -2.94 -12.87 -2.70
CA VAL A 20 -3.33 -11.48 -2.95
C VAL A 20 -2.97 -10.58 -1.77
N ARG A 21 -3.17 -11.07 -0.54
CA ARG A 21 -2.81 -10.34 0.67
C ARG A 21 -1.30 -10.17 0.78
N ASP A 22 -0.55 -11.24 0.55
CA ASP A 22 0.91 -11.21 0.64
C ASP A 22 1.49 -10.26 -0.41
N GLU A 23 0.90 -10.24 -1.61
CA GLU A 23 1.24 -9.31 -2.67
C GLU A 23 0.89 -7.85 -2.33
N ALA A 24 -0.31 -7.58 -1.80
CA ALA A 24 -0.68 -6.25 -1.33
C ALA A 24 0.25 -5.75 -0.22
N GLN A 25 0.66 -6.63 0.70
CA GLN A 25 1.62 -6.30 1.75
C GLN A 25 3.00 -5.98 1.15
N ARG A 26 3.44 -6.70 0.13
CA ARG A 26 4.67 -6.42 -0.61
C ARG A 26 4.62 -5.03 -1.25
N VAL A 27 3.51 -4.70 -1.90
CA VAL A 27 3.30 -3.39 -2.54
C VAL A 27 3.42 -2.25 -1.53
N VAL A 28 2.68 -2.32 -0.43
CA VAL A 28 2.69 -1.29 0.61
C VAL A 28 4.06 -1.15 1.25
N ALA A 29 4.71 -2.27 1.60
CA ALA A 29 6.04 -2.26 2.21
C ALA A 29 7.11 -1.70 1.26
N GLY A 30 7.05 -2.07 -0.02
CA GLY A 30 7.95 -1.56 -1.06
C GLY A 30 7.84 -0.05 -1.23
N LEU A 31 6.62 0.47 -1.35
CA LEU A 31 6.36 1.91 -1.47
C LEU A 31 6.83 2.66 -0.23
N ALA A 32 6.52 2.16 0.97
CA ALA A 32 6.96 2.80 2.22
C ALA A 32 8.49 2.86 2.32
N ALA A 33 9.19 1.80 1.91
CA ALA A 33 10.65 1.78 1.87
C ALA A 33 11.20 2.76 0.82
N ALA A 34 10.62 2.80 -0.39
CA ALA A 34 11.05 3.72 -1.44
C ALA A 34 10.96 5.19 -1.01
N TYR A 35 9.81 5.62 -0.47
CA TYR A 35 9.63 7.00 0.00
C TYR A 35 10.48 7.34 1.23
N ARG A 36 10.80 6.35 2.07
CA ARG A 36 11.70 6.56 3.19
C ARG A 36 13.15 6.73 2.74
N ASN A 37 13.58 5.97 1.74
CA ASN A 37 14.93 6.02 1.20
C ASN A 37 15.17 7.29 0.37
N ASP A 38 14.15 7.72 -0.36
CA ASP A 38 14.18 8.97 -1.13
C ASP A 38 12.91 9.80 -0.87
N PRO A 39 12.95 10.72 0.11
CA PRO A 39 11.84 11.61 0.42
C PRO A 39 11.44 12.54 -0.73
N SER A 40 12.31 12.75 -1.73
CA SER A 40 11.99 13.62 -2.88
C SER A 40 10.94 13.01 -3.81
N LEU A 41 10.73 11.69 -3.72
CA LEU A 41 9.68 10.98 -4.44
C LEU A 41 8.27 11.26 -3.88
N LEU A 42 8.18 11.78 -2.64
CA LEU A 42 6.93 12.10 -1.99
C LEU A 42 6.43 13.47 -2.50
N PRO A 43 5.16 13.60 -2.92
CA PRO A 43 4.65 14.90 -3.37
C PRO A 43 4.67 15.91 -2.22
N SER A 44 5.01 17.17 -2.52
CA SER A 44 5.28 18.23 -1.55
C SER A 44 4.15 18.49 -0.54
N GLY A 45 2.89 18.19 -0.88
CA GLY A 45 1.74 18.33 0.02
C GLY A 45 1.66 17.28 1.15
N TRP A 46 2.49 16.24 1.11
CA TRP A 46 2.50 15.15 2.09
C TRP A 46 3.65 15.23 3.09
N VAL A 47 4.60 16.14 2.87
CA VAL A 47 5.66 16.43 3.84
C VAL A 47 5.07 17.31 4.93
N ARG A 48 4.81 16.74 6.12
CA ARG A 48 4.25 17.49 7.26
C ARG A 48 5.28 18.38 7.94
N ASP A 49 6.44 17.80 8.26
CA ASP A 49 7.58 18.48 8.88
C ASP A 49 8.87 17.68 8.62
N ASP A 50 10.02 18.28 8.93
CA ASP A 50 11.35 17.69 8.72
C ASP A 50 11.79 16.73 9.84
N SER A 51 10.92 16.40 10.78
CA SER A 51 11.22 15.34 11.76
C SER A 51 11.05 13.96 11.12
N ASP A 52 11.77 12.97 11.64
CA ASP A 52 11.61 11.58 11.20
C ASP A 52 10.17 11.08 11.38
N ILE A 53 9.51 11.49 12.47
CA ILE A 53 8.13 11.09 12.77
C ILE A 53 7.15 11.75 11.80
N GLY A 54 7.31 13.04 11.50
CA GLY A 54 6.46 13.77 10.56
C GLY A 54 6.60 13.24 9.15
N ARG A 55 7.82 12.92 8.70
CA ARG A 55 8.07 12.24 7.42
C ARG A 55 7.38 10.87 7.35
N LEU A 56 7.58 10.01 8.34
CA LEU A 56 6.97 8.67 8.36
C LEU A 56 5.43 8.75 8.35
N ARG A 57 4.85 9.74 9.04
CA ARG A 57 3.40 9.98 9.02
C ARG A 57 2.93 10.47 7.66
N GLY A 58 3.66 11.38 7.03
CA GLY A 58 3.37 11.85 5.67
C GLY A 58 3.36 10.72 4.64
N ILE A 59 4.36 9.83 4.71
CA ILE A 59 4.44 8.63 3.87
C ILE A 59 3.24 7.72 4.12
N ALA A 60 2.90 7.45 5.39
CA ALA A 60 1.78 6.59 5.74
C ALA A 60 0.43 7.17 5.27
N ASP A 61 0.21 8.48 5.49
CA ASP A 61 -0.99 9.20 5.05
C ASP A 61 -1.10 9.17 3.51
N TYR A 62 0.01 9.35 2.79
CA TYR A 62 0.03 9.30 1.33
C TYR A 62 -0.32 7.92 0.78
N ILE A 63 0.29 6.86 1.31
CA ILE A 63 0.02 5.48 0.91
C ILE A 63 -1.42 5.09 1.22
N ALA A 64 -1.93 5.47 2.41
CA ALA A 64 -3.31 5.19 2.80
C ALA A 64 -4.36 5.93 1.94
N GLY A 65 -3.95 7.02 1.28
CA GLY A 65 -4.80 7.76 0.34
C GLY A 65 -4.82 7.21 -1.09
N MET A 66 -4.01 6.19 -1.40
CA MET A 66 -3.95 5.60 -2.74
C MET A 66 -5.13 4.67 -3.00
N THR A 67 -5.58 4.64 -4.25
CA THR A 67 -6.45 3.56 -4.74
C THR A 67 -5.58 2.37 -5.17
N ASP A 68 -6.13 1.16 -5.16
CA ASP A 68 -5.38 -0.05 -5.54
C ASP A 68 -4.71 0.07 -6.93
N PRO A 69 -5.38 0.54 -8.00
CA PRO A 69 -4.72 0.71 -9.30
C PRO A 69 -3.58 1.72 -9.27
N PHE A 70 -3.72 2.79 -8.48
CA PHE A 70 -2.68 3.80 -8.35
C PHE A 70 -1.47 3.27 -7.58
N ALA A 71 -1.71 2.54 -6.47
CA ALA A 71 -0.64 1.94 -5.68
C ALA A 71 0.14 0.90 -6.50
N ILE A 72 -0.54 0.09 -7.30
CA ILE A 72 0.09 -0.88 -8.21
C ILE A 72 0.97 -0.15 -9.23
N ALA A 73 0.41 0.80 -9.98
CA ALA A 73 1.17 1.54 -10.98
C ALA A 73 2.39 2.26 -10.38
N ARG A 74 2.23 2.85 -9.20
CA ARG A 74 3.32 3.55 -8.51
C ARG A 74 4.39 2.59 -8.00
N HIS A 75 4.00 1.41 -7.54
CA HIS A 75 4.94 0.37 -7.14
C HIS A 75 5.72 -0.16 -8.35
N GLU A 76 5.06 -0.37 -9.48
CA GLU A 76 5.72 -0.78 -10.73
C GLU A 76 6.76 0.24 -11.22
N GLU A 77 6.47 1.53 -11.06
CA GLU A 77 7.38 2.62 -11.41
C GLU A 77 8.59 2.72 -10.46
N LEU A 78 8.35 2.61 -9.14
CA LEU A 78 9.36 2.95 -8.13
C LEU A 78 10.12 1.75 -7.55
N VAL A 79 9.51 0.57 -7.57
CA VAL A 79 9.99 -0.61 -6.82
C VAL A 79 10.17 -1.80 -7.75
N GLY A 80 9.18 -2.08 -8.60
CA GLY A 80 9.19 -3.19 -9.55
C GLY A 80 7.82 -3.85 -9.74
N PRO A 81 7.74 -4.92 -10.54
CA PRO A 81 6.46 -5.49 -10.98
C PRO A 81 5.59 -6.01 -9.83
N VAL A 82 4.28 -5.91 -10.02
CA VAL A 82 3.24 -6.48 -9.16
C VAL A 82 2.72 -7.77 -9.80
N HIS A 83 2.53 -8.80 -8.99
CA HIS A 83 2.10 -10.14 -9.40
C HIS A 83 0.78 -10.49 -8.72
N LEU A 84 -0.32 -10.03 -9.30
CA LEU A 84 -1.65 -10.44 -8.88
C LEU A 84 -2.11 -11.66 -9.69
N PRO A 85 -2.82 -12.62 -9.07
CA PRO A 85 -3.40 -13.74 -9.80
C PRO A 85 -4.49 -13.26 -10.78
N ASP A 86 -4.62 -13.95 -11.94
CA ASP A 86 -5.47 -13.61 -13.11
C ASP A 86 -6.95 -13.26 -12.84
N ARG A 87 -7.46 -13.44 -11.62
CA ARG A 87 -8.84 -13.14 -11.22
C ARG A 87 -8.97 -11.84 -10.41
N PHE A 88 -7.92 -11.04 -10.33
CA PHE A 88 -7.89 -9.69 -9.76
C PHE A 88 -7.50 -8.67 -10.82
#